data_AF-A0A965Y6D3-F1
#
_entry.id   AF-A0A965Y6D3-F1
#
_cell.length_a   1.000
_cell.length_b   1.000
_cell.length_c   1.000
_cell.angle_alpha   90.00
_cell.angle_beta   90.00
_cell.angle_gamma   90.00
#
_symmetry.space_group_name_H-M   'P 1'
#
loop_
_entity.id
_entity.type
_entity.pdbx_description
1 polymer ?
#
loop_
_entity_poly.entity_id
_entity_poly.type
_entity_poly.pdbx_seq_one_letter_code
_entity_poly.pdbx_strand_id
1 'polypeptide(L)'
;SISIFERSKIIASMLESADVIIESAVVLTQEIHDGPFECYTGHGIWSWWKGLHTYSLKDKTLIRIDLDENLRKAQDLQKESALIQEAIDKGLPKTKISKIPFRMEMSAFARHEGSIPIIGDIGEVWPVLAWKTASALGVSLDFMSYAQHTDEGKAMRDWIVKEVRPVSRRKLLDRAGEYGARS
;
A
#
# COMPACT_ATOMS: atom_id res chain seq x y z
N SER A 1 11.76 6.81 -19.46
CA SER A 1 10.70 6.94 -18.45
C SER A 1 9.39 6.44 -19.03
N ILE A 2 8.57 5.72 -18.28
CA ILE A 2 7.18 5.38 -18.68
C ILE A 2 6.22 6.48 -18.21
N SER A 3 5.00 6.53 -18.75
CA SER A 3 4.00 7.53 -18.34
C SER A 3 3.50 7.27 -16.92
N ILE A 4 2.90 8.28 -16.29
CA ILE A 4 2.23 8.11 -14.99
C ILE A 4 1.09 7.09 -15.11
N PHE A 5 0.32 7.17 -16.21
CA PHE A 5 -0.76 6.25 -16.48
C PHE A 5 -0.30 4.79 -16.51
N GLU A 6 0.79 4.49 -17.23
CA GLU A 6 1.35 3.13 -17.28
C GLU A 6 1.87 2.67 -15.91
N ARG A 7 2.51 3.55 -15.14
CA ARG A 7 2.92 3.23 -13.76
C ARG A 7 1.73 2.84 -12.89
N SER A 8 0.69 3.66 -12.89
CA SER A 8 -0.52 3.41 -12.11
C SER A 8 -1.21 2.12 -12.53
N LYS A 9 -1.21 1.79 -13.82
CA LYS A 9 -1.79 0.54 -14.33
C LYS A 9 -1.01 -0.70 -13.88
N ILE A 10 0.32 -0.64 -13.89
CA ILE A 10 1.18 -1.73 -13.40
C ILE A 10 0.96 -1.94 -11.90
N ILE A 11 0.94 -0.85 -11.11
CA ILE A 11 0.69 -0.94 -9.67
C ILE A 11 -0.71 -1.49 -9.39
N ALA A 12 -1.73 -1.04 -10.13
CA ALA A 12 -3.09 -1.55 -9.99
C ALA A 12 -3.17 -3.07 -10.21
N SER A 13 -2.50 -3.59 -11.26
CA SER A 13 -2.45 -5.03 -11.51
C SER A 13 -1.73 -5.81 -10.40
N MET A 14 -0.64 -5.25 -9.84
CA MET A 14 0.04 -5.84 -8.69
C MET A 14 -0.88 -5.89 -7.46
N LEU A 15 -1.57 -4.79 -7.15
CA LEU A 15 -2.49 -4.70 -6.02
C LEU A 15 -3.71 -5.62 -6.19
N GLU A 16 -4.24 -5.74 -7.40
CA GLU A 16 -5.31 -6.68 -7.74
C GLU A 16 -4.92 -8.13 -7.47
N SER A 17 -3.69 -8.51 -7.81
CA SER A 17 -3.20 -9.89 -7.64
C SER A 17 -2.94 -10.31 -6.20
N ALA A 18 -2.92 -9.37 -5.25
CA ALA A 18 -2.57 -9.63 -3.85
C ALA A 18 -3.80 -9.83 -2.98
N ASP A 19 -3.87 -10.91 -2.20
CA ASP A 19 -4.92 -11.10 -1.18
C ASP A 19 -4.64 -10.28 0.10
N VAL A 20 -3.35 -10.11 0.42
CA VAL A 20 -2.86 -9.33 1.55
C VAL A 20 -1.92 -8.25 1.04
N ILE A 21 -2.20 -7.00 1.41
CA ILE A 21 -1.38 -5.84 1.10
C ILE A 21 -0.77 -5.35 2.40
N ILE A 22 0.56 -5.34 2.48
CA ILE A 22 1.28 -4.74 3.60
C ILE A 22 1.78 -3.39 3.13
N GLU A 23 1.19 -2.33 3.67
CA GLU A 23 1.57 -0.97 3.37
C GLU A 23 2.31 -0.35 4.54
N SER A 24 3.41 0.32 4.23
CA SER A 24 4.24 0.97 5.23
C SER A 24 4.67 2.34 4.71
N ALA A 25 4.70 3.34 5.60
CA ALA A 25 5.25 4.68 5.31
C ALA A 25 4.62 5.42 4.10
N VAL A 26 3.31 5.25 3.88
CA VAL A 26 2.51 6.05 2.91
C VAL A 26 2.91 5.85 1.44
N VAL A 27 3.71 4.82 1.13
CA VAL A 27 4.31 4.62 -0.22
C VAL A 27 3.26 4.42 -1.32
N LEU A 28 2.18 3.70 -1.02
CA LEU A 28 1.11 3.37 -1.96
C LEU A 28 -0.23 3.99 -1.54
N THR A 29 -0.23 4.96 -0.64
CA THR A 29 -1.47 5.52 -0.09
C THR A 29 -2.31 6.16 -1.19
N GLN A 30 -1.68 6.80 -2.17
CA GLN A 30 -2.43 7.40 -3.27
C GLN A 30 -3.05 6.32 -4.17
N GLU A 31 -2.33 5.26 -4.49
CA GLU A 31 -2.81 4.16 -5.33
C GLU A 31 -3.88 3.32 -4.63
N ILE A 32 -3.77 3.14 -3.32
CA ILE A 32 -4.72 2.37 -2.51
C ILE A 32 -6.00 3.18 -2.27
N HIS A 33 -5.90 4.46 -1.89
CA HIS A 33 -7.08 5.24 -1.44
C HIS A 33 -7.70 6.14 -2.49
N ASP A 34 -6.93 6.62 -3.44
CA ASP A 34 -7.39 7.56 -4.48
C ASP A 34 -6.96 7.11 -5.88
N GLY A 35 -6.58 5.83 -6.03
CA GLY A 35 -6.03 5.28 -7.25
C GLY A 35 -7.02 5.36 -8.41
N PRO A 36 -6.56 5.66 -9.65
CA PRO A 36 -7.45 5.82 -10.79
C PRO A 36 -8.09 4.51 -11.26
N PHE A 37 -7.67 3.35 -10.75
CA PHE A 37 -8.14 2.02 -11.15
C PHE A 37 -8.80 1.24 -10.02
N GLU A 38 -8.82 1.76 -8.79
CA GLU A 38 -9.36 1.09 -7.60
C GLU A 38 -10.80 1.56 -7.36
N CYS A 39 -11.74 0.63 -7.23
CA CYS A 39 -13.18 0.92 -7.22
C CYS A 39 -13.86 0.92 -5.85
N TYR A 40 -13.22 0.44 -4.79
CA TYR A 40 -13.84 0.34 -3.47
C TYR A 40 -13.69 1.63 -2.66
N THR A 41 -12.51 2.24 -2.73
CA THR A 41 -12.12 3.42 -1.96
C THR A 41 -11.63 4.56 -2.85
N GLY A 42 -11.13 4.24 -4.05
CA GLY A 42 -10.54 5.16 -5.02
C GLY A 42 -11.49 5.65 -6.13
N HIS A 43 -10.89 6.00 -7.27
CA HIS A 43 -11.55 6.71 -8.38
C HIS A 43 -11.76 5.82 -9.61
N GLY A 44 -11.72 4.49 -9.44
CA GLY A 44 -11.81 3.50 -10.51
C GLY A 44 -13.03 3.63 -11.41
N ILE A 45 -14.14 4.20 -10.91
CA ILE A 45 -15.36 4.41 -11.69
C ILE A 45 -15.12 5.18 -13.00
N TRP A 46 -14.22 6.16 -13.01
CA TRP A 46 -13.91 6.95 -14.21
C TRP A 46 -13.13 6.14 -15.25
N SER A 47 -12.22 5.27 -14.78
CA SER A 47 -11.48 4.35 -15.65
C SER A 47 -12.41 3.27 -16.20
N TRP A 48 -13.32 2.77 -15.38
CA TRP A 48 -14.34 1.81 -15.78
C TRP A 48 -15.25 2.38 -16.88
N TRP A 49 -15.73 3.63 -16.75
CA TRP A 49 -16.50 4.31 -17.81
C TRP A 49 -15.76 4.46 -19.13
N LYS A 50 -14.42 4.50 -19.09
CA LYS A 50 -13.57 4.52 -20.29
C LYS A 50 -13.27 3.13 -20.85
N GLY A 51 -13.87 2.07 -20.30
CA GLY A 51 -13.62 0.69 -20.70
C GLY A 51 -12.24 0.16 -20.29
N LEU A 52 -11.59 0.80 -19.32
CA LEU A 52 -10.31 0.34 -18.80
C LEU A 52 -10.52 -0.71 -17.71
N HIS A 53 -9.55 -1.61 -17.58
CA HIS A 53 -9.51 -2.58 -16.48
C HIS A 53 -9.39 -1.87 -15.13
N THR A 54 -10.14 -2.35 -14.14
CA THR A 54 -10.21 -1.81 -12.78
C THR A 54 -10.27 -2.95 -11.78
N TYR A 55 -9.81 -2.71 -10.55
CA TYR A 55 -9.85 -3.69 -9.47
C TYR A 55 -10.57 -3.12 -8.25
N SER A 56 -10.87 -3.99 -7.28
CA SER A 56 -11.54 -3.61 -6.04
C SER A 56 -10.75 -4.14 -4.85
N LEU A 57 -10.59 -3.31 -3.83
CA LEU A 57 -10.03 -3.73 -2.56
C LEU A 57 -11.03 -4.50 -1.68
N LYS A 58 -12.34 -4.42 -1.93
CA LYS A 58 -13.44 -4.86 -1.04
C LYS A 58 -13.22 -6.10 -0.15
N ASP A 59 -12.52 -7.13 -0.62
CA ASP A 59 -12.33 -8.40 0.10
C ASP A 59 -10.85 -8.70 0.44
N LYS A 60 -9.97 -7.71 0.29
CA LYS A 60 -8.53 -7.84 0.56
C LYS A 60 -8.21 -7.49 2.01
N THR A 61 -7.08 -7.98 2.51
CA THR A 61 -6.58 -7.60 3.84
C THR A 61 -5.50 -6.54 3.70
N LEU A 62 -5.69 -5.38 4.33
CA LEU A 62 -4.68 -4.32 4.37
C LEU A 62 -4.03 -4.26 5.75
N ILE A 63 -2.71 -4.50 5.83
CA ILE A 63 -1.90 -4.34 7.03
C ILE A 63 -1.13 -3.03 6.91
N ARG A 64 -1.23 -2.16 7.92
CA ARG A 64 -0.53 -0.88 7.94
C ARG A 64 0.45 -0.77 9.10
N ILE A 65 1.72 -0.51 8.79
CA ILE A 65 2.77 -0.25 9.78
C ILE A 65 3.02 1.25 9.83
N ASP A 66 2.81 1.85 10.99
CA ASP A 66 2.99 3.29 11.23
C ASP A 66 3.40 3.53 12.69
N LEU A 67 4.04 4.66 12.98
CA LEU A 67 4.51 5.04 14.30
C LEU A 67 3.46 5.77 15.14
N ASP A 68 2.37 6.25 14.51
CA ASP A 68 1.42 7.13 15.17
C ASP A 68 0.37 6.36 16.00
N GLU A 69 0.41 6.54 17.34
CA GLU A 69 -0.57 5.95 18.26
C GLU A 69 -2.01 6.42 18.03
N ASN A 70 -2.19 7.60 17.44
CA ASN A 70 -3.52 8.13 17.16
C ASN A 70 -4.26 7.29 16.12
N LEU A 71 -3.55 6.49 15.31
CA LEU A 71 -4.17 5.57 14.35
C LEU A 71 -4.89 4.43 15.05
N ARG A 72 -4.30 3.90 16.13
CA ARG A 72 -4.99 2.91 16.98
C ARG A 72 -6.21 3.53 17.64
N LYS A 73 -6.09 4.72 18.22
CA LYS A 73 -7.23 5.43 18.83
C LYS A 73 -8.35 5.67 17.81
N ALA A 74 -8.00 6.05 16.58
CA ALA A 74 -8.98 6.24 15.50
C ALA A 74 -9.64 4.91 15.09
N GLN A 75 -8.88 3.82 15.03
CA GLN A 75 -9.42 2.49 14.74
C GLN A 75 -10.34 1.97 15.85
N ASP A 76 -9.94 2.12 17.11
CA ASP A 76 -10.73 1.71 18.27
C ASP A 76 -12.07 2.48 18.29
N LEU A 77 -12.03 3.79 18.02
CA LEU A 77 -13.23 4.61 17.83
C LEU A 77 -14.11 4.15 16.64
N GLN A 78 -13.52 3.69 15.54
CA GLN A 78 -14.29 3.13 14.42
C GLN A 78 -14.97 1.79 14.77
N LYS A 79 -14.26 0.90 15.47
CA LYS A 79 -14.80 -0.40 15.91
C LYS A 79 -15.95 -0.22 16.90
N GLU A 80 -15.89 0.80 17.75
CA GLU A 80 -16.91 1.10 18.74
C GLU A 80 -18.08 1.93 18.20
N SER A 81 -17.91 2.60 17.05
CA SER A 81 -18.86 3.60 16.55
C SER A 81 -19.37 3.29 15.14
N ALA A 82 -20.53 2.62 15.07
CA ALA A 82 -21.32 2.46 13.85
C ALA A 82 -21.68 3.81 13.16
N LEU A 83 -21.54 4.93 13.87
CA LEU A 83 -21.84 6.28 13.40
C LEU A 83 -20.92 6.76 12.27
N ILE A 84 -19.67 6.28 12.21
CA ILE A 84 -18.73 6.73 11.17
C ILE A 84 -19.08 6.09 9.82
N GLN A 85 -19.47 4.82 9.81
CA GLN A 85 -19.90 4.12 8.59
C GLN A 85 -21.20 4.71 8.05
N GLU A 86 -22.19 4.97 8.91
CA GLU A 86 -23.42 5.65 8.49
C GLU A 86 -23.18 7.07 7.93
N ALA A 87 -22.23 7.82 8.49
CA ALA A 87 -21.92 9.16 8.00
C ALA A 87 -21.23 9.14 6.61
N ILE A 88 -20.45 8.08 6.33
CA ILE A 88 -19.84 7.83 5.03
C ILE A 88 -20.91 7.47 4.00
N ASP A 89 -21.82 6.56 4.36
CA ASP A 89 -22.93 6.15 3.48
C ASP A 89 -23.87 7.33 3.16
N LYS A 90 -23.96 8.31 4.07
CA LYS A 90 -24.73 9.56 3.92
C LYS A 90 -23.94 10.69 3.24
N GLY A 91 -22.69 10.46 2.81
CA GLY A 91 -21.89 11.43 2.06
C GLY A 91 -21.41 12.65 2.87
N LEU A 92 -21.35 12.56 4.21
CA LEU A 92 -20.94 13.68 5.06
C LEU A 92 -19.41 13.82 5.14
N PRO A 93 -18.85 15.05 5.13
CA PRO A 93 -17.42 15.28 5.27
C PRO A 93 -16.89 14.85 6.66
N LYS A 94 -15.94 13.90 6.66
CA LYS A 94 -15.35 13.27 7.85
C LYS A 94 -14.68 14.26 8.83
N THR A 95 -14.23 15.40 8.31
CA THR A 95 -13.54 16.46 9.05
C THR A 95 -14.36 17.09 10.18
N LYS A 96 -15.70 17.09 10.08
CA LYS A 96 -16.58 17.64 11.12
C LYS A 96 -16.79 16.70 12.31
N ILE A 97 -16.55 15.39 12.14
CA ILE A 97 -16.96 14.37 13.10
C ILE A 97 -15.77 13.87 13.94
N SER A 98 -14.58 13.75 13.34
CA SER A 98 -13.47 13.03 13.97
C SER A 98 -12.45 13.91 14.72
N LYS A 99 -12.38 15.23 14.45
CA LYS A 99 -11.31 16.15 14.92
C LYS A 99 -9.88 15.67 14.65
N ILE A 100 -9.71 14.69 13.76
CA ILE A 100 -8.42 14.08 13.45
C ILE A 100 -7.72 14.91 12.33
N PRO A 101 -6.46 15.36 12.52
CA PRO A 101 -5.67 16.04 11.50
C PRO A 101 -5.68 15.32 10.14
N PHE A 102 -5.74 16.08 9.04
CA PHE A 102 -5.86 15.57 7.66
C PHE A 102 -4.78 14.54 7.26
N ARG A 103 -3.54 14.66 7.75
CA ARG A 103 -2.48 13.65 7.52
C ARG A 103 -2.88 12.28 8.09
N MET A 104 -3.57 12.27 9.22
CA MET A 104 -4.12 11.07 9.83
C MET A 104 -5.42 10.64 9.15
N GLU A 105 -6.13 11.48 8.39
CA GLU A 105 -7.21 10.98 7.53
C GLU A 105 -6.70 10.06 6.41
N MET A 106 -5.52 10.34 5.86
CA MET A 106 -4.91 9.50 4.81
C MET A 106 -4.13 8.29 5.36
N SER A 107 -3.61 8.37 6.59
CA SER A 107 -2.86 7.30 7.26
C SER A 107 -3.72 6.43 8.20
N ALA A 108 -4.63 7.01 8.99
CA ALA A 108 -5.47 6.32 9.99
C ALA A 108 -6.71 5.70 9.39
N PHE A 109 -7.34 6.41 8.45
CA PHE A 109 -8.54 5.94 7.81
C PHE A 109 -8.14 5.28 6.52
N ALA A 110 -7.54 4.09 6.65
CA ALA A 110 -7.78 3.13 5.60
C ALA A 110 -9.31 3.02 5.47
N ARG A 111 -9.86 3.51 4.36
CA ARG A 111 -11.29 3.41 4.04
C ARG A 111 -11.75 1.95 3.92
N HIS A 112 -10.81 1.02 4.06
CA HIS A 112 -11.00 -0.41 4.02
C HIS A 112 -11.38 -0.97 5.39
N GLU A 113 -12.63 -1.44 5.47
CA GLU A 113 -13.13 -2.27 6.55
C GLU A 113 -12.24 -3.52 6.71
N GLY A 114 -11.79 -3.84 7.92
CA GLY A 114 -10.89 -4.98 8.16
C GLY A 114 -9.39 -4.69 8.05
N SER A 115 -8.98 -3.43 7.86
CA SER A 115 -7.56 -3.07 7.94
C SER A 115 -6.95 -3.32 9.33
N ILE A 116 -5.68 -3.75 9.38
CA ILE A 116 -4.95 -4.12 10.61
C ILE A 116 -3.81 -3.12 10.83
N PRO A 117 -3.90 -2.22 11.81
CA PRO A 117 -2.83 -1.30 12.15
C PRO A 117 -1.81 -1.96 13.08
N ILE A 118 -0.54 -1.74 12.79
CA ILE A 118 0.61 -2.12 13.61
C ILE A 118 1.32 -0.82 13.98
N ILE A 119 1.38 -0.54 15.29
CA ILE A 119 2.14 0.60 15.82
C ILE A 119 3.57 0.15 16.06
N GLY A 120 4.53 0.80 15.40
CA GLY A 120 5.94 0.56 15.62
C GLY A 120 6.81 1.10 14.49
N ASP A 121 8.11 1.21 14.76
CA ASP A 121 9.06 1.60 13.73
C ASP A 121 9.09 0.55 12.63
N ILE A 122 8.91 0.96 11.38
CA ILE A 122 8.92 0.06 10.23
C ILE A 122 10.21 -0.76 10.17
N GLY A 123 11.35 -0.15 10.47
CA GLY A 123 12.65 -0.79 10.45
C GLY A 123 12.83 -1.85 11.54
N GLU A 124 11.98 -1.86 12.56
CA GLU A 124 11.95 -2.85 13.63
C GLU A 124 10.85 -3.90 13.40
N VAL A 125 9.66 -3.47 12.98
CA VAL A 125 8.50 -4.33 12.75
C VAL A 125 8.68 -5.20 11.51
N TRP A 126 9.13 -4.61 10.40
CA TRP A 126 9.23 -5.31 9.12
C TRP A 126 10.17 -6.53 9.16
N PRO A 127 11.41 -6.45 9.71
CA PRO A 127 12.28 -7.62 9.80
C PRO A 127 11.62 -8.83 10.47
N VAL A 128 10.91 -8.58 11.58
CA VAL A 128 10.24 -9.64 12.35
C VAL A 128 9.08 -10.23 11.56
N LEU A 129 8.24 -9.38 10.95
CA LEU A 129 7.09 -9.80 10.16
C LEU A 129 7.51 -10.57 8.90
N ALA A 130 8.49 -10.03 8.16
CA ALA A 130 9.00 -10.61 6.94
C ALA A 130 9.67 -11.96 7.22
N TRP A 131 10.52 -12.05 8.25
CA TRP A 131 11.18 -13.31 8.61
C TRP A 131 10.18 -14.41 9.02
N LYS A 132 9.19 -14.08 9.86
CA LYS A 132 8.14 -15.03 10.26
C LYS A 132 7.31 -15.50 9.07
N THR A 133 6.88 -14.56 8.22
CA THR A 133 6.08 -14.85 7.03
C THR A 133 6.86 -15.71 6.04
N ALA A 134 8.10 -15.35 5.75
CA ALA A 134 8.96 -16.09 4.85
C ALA A 134 9.21 -17.52 5.35
N SER A 135 9.47 -17.67 6.65
CA SER A 135 9.64 -18.98 7.28
C SER A 135 8.37 -19.83 7.21
N ALA A 136 7.20 -19.24 7.47
CA ALA A 136 5.93 -19.94 7.41
C ALA A 136 5.55 -20.38 5.99
N LEU A 137 5.92 -19.58 4.99
CA LEU A 137 5.67 -19.87 3.57
C LEU A 137 6.77 -20.71 2.92
N GLY A 138 7.89 -20.95 3.61
CA GLY A 138 9.04 -21.67 3.05
C GLY A 138 9.74 -20.92 1.92
N VAL A 139 9.71 -19.58 1.92
CA VAL A 139 10.34 -18.74 0.89
C VAL A 139 11.61 -18.08 1.43
N SER A 140 12.63 -17.94 0.57
CA SER A 140 13.81 -17.14 0.87
C SER A 140 13.57 -15.69 0.51
N LEU A 141 14.04 -14.78 1.37
CA LEU A 141 14.03 -13.35 1.09
C LEU A 141 15.36 -12.95 0.47
N ASP A 142 15.33 -12.44 -0.76
CA ASP A 142 16.52 -11.93 -1.45
C ASP A 142 17.00 -10.59 -0.87
N PHE A 143 16.13 -9.90 -0.13
CA PHE A 143 16.38 -8.59 0.45
C PHE A 143 15.58 -8.41 1.74
N MET A 144 16.21 -7.80 2.75
CA MET A 144 15.56 -7.47 4.02
C MET A 144 15.82 -6.01 4.37
N SER A 145 14.75 -5.31 4.77
CA SER A 145 14.85 -3.93 5.26
C SER A 145 15.05 -3.89 6.76
N TYR A 146 15.98 -3.06 7.24
CA TYR A 146 16.29 -2.86 8.66
C TYR A 146 16.21 -1.38 9.08
N ALA A 147 16.08 -1.12 10.38
CA ALA A 147 16.09 0.23 10.93
C ALA A 147 17.39 0.98 10.61
N GLN A 148 17.29 2.21 10.09
CA GLN A 148 18.43 2.93 9.50
C GLN A 148 19.59 3.21 10.46
N HIS A 149 19.31 3.23 11.77
CA HIS A 149 20.33 3.49 12.79
C HIS A 149 21.19 2.26 13.11
N THR A 150 20.72 1.06 12.76
CA THR A 150 21.46 -0.21 12.91
C THR A 150 22.57 -0.33 11.88
N ASP A 151 23.53 -1.21 12.11
CA ASP A 151 24.63 -1.42 11.18
C ASP A 151 24.15 -2.14 9.91
N GLU A 152 23.19 -3.05 10.04
CA GLU A 152 22.49 -3.69 8.94
C GLU A 152 21.72 -2.67 8.10
N GLY A 153 21.04 -1.72 8.74
CA GLY A 153 20.32 -0.63 8.06
C GLY A 153 21.24 0.31 7.29
N LYS A 154 22.42 0.65 7.86
CA LYS A 154 23.45 1.43 7.15
C LYS A 154 23.99 0.67 5.95
N ALA A 155 24.35 -0.60 6.12
CA ALA A 155 24.85 -1.44 5.04
C ALA A 155 23.84 -1.60 3.90
N MET A 156 22.56 -1.80 4.24
CA MET A 156 21.46 -1.83 3.29
C MET A 156 21.36 -0.51 2.50
N ARG A 157 21.38 0.64 3.19
CA ARG A 157 21.31 1.95 2.54
C ARG A 157 22.48 2.17 1.58
N ASP A 158 23.68 1.82 1.98
CA ASP A 158 24.87 1.96 1.15
C ASP A 158 24.80 1.04 -0.08
N TRP A 159 24.30 -0.18 0.09
CA TRP A 159 24.00 -1.10 -1.02
C TRP A 159 22.97 -0.50 -1.99
N ILE A 160 21.86 0.06 -1.50
CA ILE A 160 20.83 0.69 -2.33
C ILE A 160 21.44 1.81 -3.18
N VAL A 161 22.21 2.71 -2.55
CA VAL A 161 22.85 3.83 -3.24
C VAL A 161 23.81 3.36 -4.34
N LYS A 162 24.50 2.25 -4.10
CA LYS A 162 25.49 1.70 -5.04
C LYS A 162 24.85 0.92 -6.19
N GLU A 163 23.86 0.08 -5.89
CA GLU A 163 23.36 -0.97 -6.79
C GLU A 163 22.04 -0.61 -7.47
N VAL A 164 21.15 0.17 -6.82
CA VAL A 164 19.84 0.49 -7.39
C VAL A 164 19.98 1.60 -8.44
N ARG A 165 19.63 1.27 -9.69
CA ARG A 165 19.69 2.18 -10.84
C ARG A 165 18.31 2.44 -11.40
N PRO A 166 18.07 3.62 -12.02
CA PRO A 166 16.83 3.90 -12.73
C PRO A 166 16.51 2.80 -13.75
N VAL A 167 15.23 2.46 -13.86
CA VAL A 167 14.76 1.42 -14.78
C VAL A 167 15.14 1.78 -16.22
N SER A 168 15.83 0.85 -16.90
CA SER A 168 16.20 1.01 -18.31
C SER A 168 15.03 0.66 -19.21
N ARG A 169 14.49 1.67 -19.92
CA ARG A 169 13.39 1.49 -20.88
C ARG A 169 13.71 0.43 -21.94
N ARG A 170 14.95 0.39 -22.45
CA ARG A 170 15.37 -0.58 -23.46
C ARG A 170 15.24 -2.01 -22.93
N LYS A 171 15.84 -2.30 -21.76
CA LYS A 171 15.76 -3.62 -21.12
C LYS A 171 14.31 -4.04 -20.83
N LEU A 172 13.44 -3.08 -20.50
CA LEU A 172 12.01 -3.32 -20.26
C LEU A 172 11.29 -3.78 -21.53
N LEU A 173 11.53 -3.09 -22.66
CA LEU A 173 10.96 -3.43 -23.96
C LEU A 173 11.50 -4.77 -24.49
N ASP A 174 12.80 -5.01 -24.34
CA ASP A 174 13.43 -6.27 -24.75
C ASP A 174 12.80 -7.46 -24.01
N ARG A 175 12.68 -7.37 -22.67
CA ARG A 175 12.01 -8.41 -21.85
C ARG A 175 10.52 -8.55 -22.18
N ALA A 176 9.81 -7.45 -22.41
CA ALA A 176 8.39 -7.51 -22.77
C ALA A 176 8.18 -8.22 -24.12
N GLY A 177 9.07 -8.01 -25.09
CA GLY A 177 9.07 -8.74 -26.35
C GLY A 177 9.34 -10.24 -26.17
N GLU A 178 10.28 -10.61 -25.30
CA GLU A 178 10.56 -12.02 -24.97
C GLU A 178 9.37 -12.73 -24.30
N TYR A 179 8.64 -12.06 -23.41
CA TYR A 179 7.45 -12.61 -22.77
C TYR A 179 6.24 -12.67 -23.72
N GLY A 180 6.04 -11.66 -24.57
CA GLY A 180 4.97 -11.66 -25.57
C GLY A 180 5.19 -12.68 -26.71
N ALA A 181 6.43 -13.12 -26.94
CA ALA A 181 6.75 -14.20 -27.87
C ALA A 181 6.54 -15.61 -27.26
N ARG A 182 6.29 -15.70 -25.95
CA ARG A 182 6.07 -16.97 -25.22
C ARG A 182 4.60 -17.21 -24.82
N SER A 183 3.71 -16.27 -25.14
CA SER A 183 2.26 -16.34 -24.92
C SER A 183 1.50 -16.68 -26.19
#